data_AF-A0A3D3YVA6-F1
#
_entry.id   AF-A0A3D3YVA6-F1
#
_cell.length_a   1.000
_cell.length_b   1.000
_cell.length_c   1.000
_cell.angle_alpha   90.00
_cell.angle_beta   90.00
_cell.angle_gamma   90.00
#
_symmetry.space_group_name_H-M   'P 1'
#
loop_
_entity.id
_entity.type
_entity.pdbx_description
1 polymer ?
#
loop_
_entity_poly.entity_id
_entity_poly.type
_entity_poly.pdbx_seq_one_letter_code
_entity_poly.pdbx_strand_id
1 'polypeptide(L)' 'DCTGGWYAEQTWEGVRLDRLLGEATSGARSILVRSVTGYTRRFPVADASKLWLATRASGAPLSTGHGAPARL' A
#
# COMPACT_ATOMS: atom_id res chain seq x y z
N ASP A 1 -16.33 2.53 1.46
CA ASP A 1 -16.29 3.55 2.52
C ASP A 1 -14.91 3.49 3.19
N CYS A 2 -14.55 4.51 3.97
CA CYS A 2 -13.56 4.39 5.03
C CYS A 2 -14.32 4.06 6.32
N THR A 3 -15.08 2.96 6.31
CA THR A 3 -16.01 2.43 7.34
C THR A 3 -17.22 3.29 7.76
N GLY A 4 -17.23 4.61 7.52
CA GLY A 4 -18.33 5.52 7.92
C GLY A 4 -19.15 6.11 6.78
N GLY A 5 -19.16 5.49 5.61
CA GLY A 5 -19.86 5.98 4.41
C GLY A 5 -19.11 7.02 3.57
N TRP A 6 -18.11 7.71 4.13
CA TRP A 6 -17.28 8.67 3.41
C TRP A 6 -16.16 8.00 2.64
N TYR A 7 -15.84 8.52 1.45
CA TYR A 7 -14.68 8.13 0.65
C TYR A 7 -14.17 9.35 -0.13
N ALA A 8 -12.94 9.25 -0.62
CA ALA A 8 -12.35 10.22 -1.54
C ALA A 8 -11.72 9.48 -2.71
N GLU A 9 -11.81 10.06 -3.88
CA GLU A 9 -11.04 9.63 -5.05
C GLU A 9 -9.70 10.37 -5.06
N GLN A 10 -8.63 9.65 -5.36
CA GLN A 10 -7.29 10.22 -5.45
C GLN A 10 -6.50 9.55 -6.57
N THR A 11 -5.67 10.33 -7.25
CA THR A 11 -4.66 9.79 -8.17
C THR A 11 -3.43 9.40 -7.37
N TRP A 12 -3.09 8.12 -7.36
CA TRP A 12 -1.95 7.59 -6.62
C TRP A 12 -0.78 7.28 -7.56
N GLU A 13 0.44 7.48 -7.09
CA GLU A 13 1.65 7.04 -7.80
C GLU A 13 2.57 6.27 -6.85
N GLY A 14 3.20 5.23 -7.36
CA GLY A 14 4.05 4.32 -6.59
C GLY A 14 4.46 3.10 -7.39
N VAL A 15 4.76 2.01 -6.68
CA VAL A 15 5.14 0.72 -7.27
C VAL A 15 4.15 -0.36 -6.85
N ARG A 16 3.78 -1.24 -7.80
CA ARG A 16 2.99 -2.43 -7.45
C ARG A 16 3.80 -3.39 -6.59
N LEU A 17 3.16 -4.02 -5.62
CA LEU A 17 3.86 -4.92 -4.70
C LEU A 17 4.42 -6.17 -5.40
N ASP A 18 3.76 -6.69 -6.43
CA ASP A 18 4.29 -7.82 -7.20
C ASP A 18 5.62 -7.48 -7.88
N ARG A 19 5.76 -6.26 -8.42
CA ARG A 19 7.02 -5.78 -9.00
C ARG A 19 8.08 -5.51 -7.95
N LEU A 20 7.70 -4.97 -6.79
CA LEU A 20 8.63 -4.68 -5.71
C LEU A 20 9.18 -5.96 -5.05
N LEU A 21 8.33 -6.96 -4.86
CA LEU A 21 8.68 -8.21 -4.18
C LEU A 21 9.29 -9.24 -5.12
N GLY A 22 8.89 -9.25 -6.40
CA GLY A 22 9.39 -10.20 -7.41
C GLY A 22 9.29 -11.65 -6.95
N GLU A 23 10.39 -12.38 -7.06
CA GLU A 23 10.50 -13.81 -6.69
C GLU A 23 10.21 -14.09 -5.21
N ALA A 24 10.28 -13.08 -4.32
CA ALA A 24 9.91 -13.26 -2.92
C ALA A 24 8.43 -13.65 -2.71
N THR A 25 7.60 -13.49 -3.75
CA THR A 25 6.21 -13.96 -3.77
C THR A 25 6.08 -15.47 -4.00
N SER A 26 7.10 -16.12 -4.57
CA SER A 26 7.06 -17.54 -4.91
C SER A 26 6.99 -18.41 -3.64
N GLY A 27 5.94 -19.23 -3.53
CA GLY A 27 5.69 -20.09 -2.36
C GLY A 27 5.21 -19.35 -1.10
N ALA A 28 5.21 -18.02 -1.09
CA ALA A 28 4.62 -17.24 0.00
C ALA A 28 3.08 -17.38 -0.01
N ARG A 29 2.44 -17.18 1.15
CA ARG A 29 0.96 -17.16 1.25
C ARG A 29 0.40 -15.79 1.57
N SER A 30 1.20 -14.95 2.22
CA SER A 30 0.75 -13.65 2.70
C SER A 30 1.86 -12.62 2.72
N ILE A 31 1.48 -11.36 2.57
CA ILE A 31 2.34 -10.19 2.76
C ILE A 31 1.96 -9.56 4.10
N LEU A 32 2.94 -9.37 5.00
CA LEU A 32 2.75 -8.66 6.26
C LEU A 32 3.33 -7.25 6.12
N VAL A 33 2.49 -6.24 6.29
CA VAL A 33 2.90 -4.83 6.27
C VAL A 33 2.83 -4.27 7.68
N ARG A 34 3.97 -3.76 8.17
CA ARG A 34 4.09 -3.10 9.47
C ARG A 34 4.48 -1.64 9.25
N SER A 35 3.64 -0.74 9.74
CA SER A 35 3.93 0.70 9.78
C SER A 35 4.95 1.01 10.88
N VAL A 36 5.71 2.09 10.70
CA VAL A 36 6.55 2.68 11.75
C VAL A 36 5.74 3.12 12.98
N THR A 37 4.43 3.34 12.81
CA THR A 37 3.50 3.64 13.92
C THR A 37 3.08 2.40 14.72
N GLY A 38 3.56 1.20 14.35
CA GLY A 38 3.21 -0.06 14.99
C GLY A 38 1.95 -0.75 14.42
N TYR A 39 1.16 -0.04 13.60
CA TYR A 39 0.00 -0.65 12.92
C TYR A 39 0.45 -1.77 11.97
N THR A 40 -0.28 -2.88 11.97
CA THR A 40 0.05 -4.06 11.17
C THR A 40 -1.17 -4.54 10.39
N ARG A 41 -0.97 -4.89 9.12
CA ARG A 41 -2.01 -5.50 8.28
C ARG A 41 -1.42 -6.63 7.43
N ARG A 42 -2.23 -7.67 7.20
CA ARG A 42 -1.87 -8.83 6.38
C ARG A 42 -2.74 -8.87 5.12
N PHE A 43 -2.10 -9.18 3.99
CA PHE A 43 -2.74 -9.35 2.69
C PHE A 43 -2.43 -10.72 2.10
N PRO A 44 -3.33 -11.32 1.30
CA PRO A 44 -3.01 -12.50 0.50
C PRO A 44 -1.91 -12.16 -0.52
N VAL A 45 -0.94 -13.06 -0.73
CA VAL A 45 0.10 -12.82 -1.76
C VAL A 45 -0.50 -12.75 -3.17
N ALA A 46 -1.62 -13.45 -3.41
CA ALA A 46 -2.33 -13.45 -4.69
C ALA A 46 -2.84 -12.06 -5.11
N ASP A 47 -2.99 -11.14 -4.15
CA ASP A 47 -3.40 -9.76 -4.43
C ASP A 47 -2.21 -8.80 -4.64
N ALA A 48 -0.96 -9.27 -4.61
CA ALA A 48 0.22 -8.42 -4.78
C ALA A 48 0.19 -7.55 -6.06
N SER A 49 -0.43 -8.07 -7.12
CA SER A 49 -0.61 -7.37 -8.41
C SER A 49 -1.64 -6.23 -8.36
N LYS A 50 -2.50 -6.22 -7.34
CA LYS A 50 -3.55 -5.21 -7.10
C LYS A 50 -3.17 -4.20 -6.01
N LEU A 51 -2.08 -4.46 -5.28
CA LEU A 51 -1.61 -3.63 -4.17
C LEU A 51 -0.46 -2.72 -4.63
N TRP A 52 -0.47 -1.48 -4.15
CA TRP A 52 0.53 -0.47 -4.49
C TRP A 52 1.17 0.08 -3.23
N LEU A 53 2.50 0.18 -3.24
CA LEU A 53 3.24 1.02 -2.31
C LEU A 53 3.29 2.44 -2.90
N ALA A 54 2.37 3.29 -2.49
CA ALA A 54 2.25 4.66 -2.97
C ALA A 54 3.21 5.60 -2.22
N THR A 55 3.86 6.50 -2.95
CA THR A 55 4.76 7.54 -2.41
C THR A 55 4.32 8.95 -2.79
N ARG A 56 3.31 9.06 -3.67
CA ARG A 56 2.70 10.33 -4.09
C ARG A 56 1.19 10.21 -4.20
N ALA A 57 0.52 11.34 -4.02
CA ALA A 57 -0.90 11.51 -4.26
C ALA A 57 -1.13 12.86 -4.95
N SER A 58 -1.96 12.86 -5.98
CA SER A 58 -2.37 14.07 -6.72
C SER A 58 -1.17 14.90 -7.21
N GLY A 59 -0.16 14.23 -7.75
CA GLY A 59 1.04 14.84 -8.33
C GLY A 59 2.10 15.29 -7.31
N ALA A 60 1.87 15.17 -6.01
CA ALA A 60 2.78 15.62 -4.95
C ALA A 60 3.27 14.47 -4.06
N PRO A 61 4.47 14.57 -3.42
CA PRO A 61 4.87 13.61 -2.39
C PRO A 61 3.81 13.52 -1.29
N LEU A 62 3.67 12.34 -0.67
CA LEU A 62 2.77 12.22 0.48
C LEU A 62 3.16 13.19 1.58
N SER A 63 2.17 13.83 2.19
CA SER A 63 2.33 14.55 3.44
C SER A 63 2.32 13.56 4.63
N THR A 64 2.82 13.98 5.78
CA THR A 64 2.80 13.16 7.01
C THR A 64 1.40 12.65 7.34
N GLY A 65 0.37 13.50 7.20
CA GLY A 65 -1.04 13.12 7.42
C GLY A 65 -1.59 12.10 6.43
N HIS A 66 -0.95 11.96 5.26
CA HIS A 66 -1.29 10.94 4.25
C HIS A 66 -0.44 9.68 4.34
N GLY A 67 0.40 9.54 5.37
CA GLY A 67 1.25 8.36 5.57
C GLY A 67 2.59 8.44 4.86
N ALA A 68 3.18 9.63 4.75
CA ALA A 68 4.54 9.77 4.25
C ALA A 68 5.55 8.90 5.03
N PRO A 69 6.64 8.44 4.38
CA PRO A 69 6.96 8.64 2.96
C PRO A 69 6.29 7.64 2.02
N ALA A 70 5.65 6.60 2.56
CA ALA A 70 5.03 5.55 1.77
C ALA A 70 3.83 4.94 2.51
N ARG A 71 2.78 4.63 1.75
CA ARG A 71 1.58 3.95 2.27
C ARG A 71 1.17 2.79 1.38
N LEU A 72 0.37 1.91 1.97
CA LEU A 72 -0.42 0.91 1.24
C LEU A 72 -1.91 1.28 1.26
#